data_AF-A0A1F9QXP8-F1
#
_entry.id   AF-A0A1F9QXP8-F1
#
_cell.length_a   1.000
_cell.length_b   1.000
_cell.length_c   1.000
_cell.angle_alpha   90.00
_cell.angle_beta   90.00
_cell.angle_gamma   90.00
#
_symmetry.space_group_name_H-M   'P 1'
#
loop_
_entity.id
_entity.type
_entity.pdbx_description
1 polymer ?
#
loop_
_entity_poly.entity_id
_entity_poly.type
_entity_poly.pdbx_seq_one_letter_code
_entity_poly.pdbx_strand_id
1 'polypeptide(L)'
;MRSLFLAVCLFSAAPARTQATAADWRRSKLPDAAKDALTDSGYRFQDDGRVLDPETKSALTCEQLSQAVSRLNIATQQLALERLRLLLVKDTLTDADRAMIQSLKGNFPEVVAKAVEASAGAADLRKLADRDLTRLAAYFDASRTLDERRDAAQPVREGEPGRRVNLLYFDESERRAGDALRAATAGELSKDSFGRMVIARLNGKDGKPDIPPIFVQDLNGAVASYDYRRRALVVDGALLLMSVTEDAAPRDRTALRKTLSSRQALVDYLARHPEAAASFAAKNDALLAHELTHAWQDRREPIMREMALGNLPQAILIEYEVEAWITKNLYIHSRLQHDPRARIDPFELADYGKMTAGYAGWTDAIGKRYGAAISNAMDIETIAAIQRRRVETARRRPATAKNDRTAKSLDLAALTRADRALQDAAGRLRARLERLKHDLAVRIQPRQGRNR
;
A
#
# COMPACT_ATOMS: atom_id res chain seq x y z
N MET A 1 22.37 -8.94 -42.51
CA MET A 1 23.36 -9.38 -41.52
C MET A 1 22.65 -9.73 -40.22
N ARG A 2 22.73 -11.02 -39.85
CA ARG A 2 22.46 -11.67 -38.55
C ARG A 2 21.11 -11.41 -37.85
N SER A 3 20.11 -12.13 -38.32
CA SER A 3 19.01 -12.69 -37.52
C SER A 3 19.53 -13.82 -36.63
N LEU A 4 19.04 -13.95 -35.39
CA LEU A 4 19.27 -15.14 -34.57
C LEU A 4 17.92 -15.61 -33.99
N PHE A 5 17.31 -16.52 -34.75
CA PHE A 5 16.37 -17.51 -34.26
C PHE A 5 17.09 -18.41 -33.25
N LEU A 6 16.48 -18.71 -32.10
CA LEU A 6 16.91 -19.83 -31.26
C LEU A 6 15.79 -20.86 -31.17
N ALA A 7 16.18 -22.08 -31.50
CA ALA A 7 15.36 -23.24 -31.83
C ALA A 7 14.63 -23.84 -30.61
N VAL A 8 13.42 -24.33 -30.90
CA VAL A 8 12.63 -25.24 -30.07
C VAL A 8 13.20 -26.65 -30.26
N CYS A 9 13.71 -27.27 -29.19
CA CYS A 9 14.03 -28.69 -29.18
C CYS A 9 12.76 -29.49 -28.87
N LEU A 10 12.19 -30.13 -29.90
CA LEU A 10 11.29 -31.27 -29.79
C LEU A 10 12.13 -32.56 -29.92
N PHE A 11 12.20 -33.37 -28.87
CA PHE A 11 12.33 -34.82 -29.01
C PHE A 11 11.50 -35.52 -27.93
N SER A 12 10.70 -36.45 -28.43
CA SER A 12 9.71 -37.27 -27.75
C SER A 12 10.34 -38.41 -26.96
N ALA A 13 10.03 -38.46 -25.66
CA ALA A 13 9.92 -39.67 -24.86
C ALA A 13 8.71 -39.47 -23.92
N ALA A 14 7.96 -40.54 -23.63
CA ALA A 14 6.68 -40.52 -22.91
C ALA A 14 6.68 -39.60 -21.67
N PRO A 15 5.56 -38.91 -21.34
CA PRO A 15 5.55 -37.96 -20.23
C PRO A 15 5.66 -38.72 -18.92
N ALA A 16 6.88 -38.85 -18.42
CA ALA A 16 7.09 -38.90 -16.98
C ALA A 16 6.37 -37.69 -16.41
N ARG A 17 5.46 -37.90 -15.44
CA ARG A 17 4.89 -36.81 -14.63
C ARG A 17 6.06 -36.02 -14.05
N THR A 18 6.48 -34.96 -14.72
CA THR A 18 7.48 -34.03 -14.21
C THR A 18 6.85 -33.44 -12.96
N GLN A 19 7.37 -33.83 -11.79
CA GLN A 19 7.14 -33.06 -10.58
C GLN A 19 7.50 -31.62 -10.93
N ALA A 20 6.52 -30.73 -10.89
CA ALA A 20 6.72 -29.35 -11.27
C ALA A 20 7.85 -28.78 -10.41
N THR A 21 8.98 -28.46 -11.05
CA THR A 21 10.17 -28.02 -10.33
C THR A 21 9.89 -26.67 -9.70
N ALA A 22 10.31 -26.51 -8.45
CA ALA A 22 10.26 -25.24 -7.76
C ALA A 22 11.00 -24.17 -8.59
N ALA A 23 10.41 -22.99 -8.71
CA ALA A 23 11.00 -21.88 -9.40
C ALA A 23 12.30 -21.46 -8.72
N ASP A 24 13.36 -21.29 -9.51
CA ASP A 24 14.61 -20.69 -9.07
C ASP A 24 14.64 -19.22 -9.51
N TRP A 25 14.40 -18.31 -8.56
CA TRP A 25 14.36 -16.88 -8.86
C TRP A 25 15.70 -16.35 -9.37
N ARG A 26 16.83 -16.97 -8.99
CA ARG A 26 18.16 -16.58 -9.48
C ARG A 26 18.31 -16.86 -10.97
N ARG A 27 17.64 -17.91 -11.45
CA ARG A 27 17.65 -18.30 -12.88
C ARG A 27 16.56 -17.63 -13.70
N SER A 28 15.51 -17.16 -13.05
CA SER A 28 14.33 -16.57 -13.69
C SER A 28 14.56 -15.19 -14.35
N LYS A 29 15.73 -14.56 -14.15
CA LYS A 29 16.06 -13.22 -14.67
C LYS A 29 14.96 -12.17 -14.43
N LEU A 30 14.26 -12.25 -13.30
CA LEU A 30 13.22 -11.30 -12.96
C LEU A 30 13.81 -9.88 -12.84
N PRO A 31 13.20 -8.87 -13.48
CA PRO A 31 13.54 -7.48 -13.23
C PRO A 31 13.36 -7.13 -11.76
N ASP A 32 14.12 -6.18 -11.22
CA ASP A 32 14.03 -5.79 -9.81
C ASP A 32 12.61 -5.32 -9.44
N ALA A 33 11.97 -4.53 -10.31
CA ALA A 33 10.56 -4.13 -10.14
C ALA A 33 9.59 -5.31 -9.99
N ALA A 34 9.87 -6.46 -10.61
CA ALA A 34 9.03 -7.66 -10.45
C ALA A 34 9.30 -8.37 -9.12
N LYS A 35 10.55 -8.35 -8.63
CA LYS A 35 10.90 -8.88 -7.30
C LYS A 35 10.30 -8.02 -6.20
N ASP A 36 10.31 -6.71 -6.38
CA ASP A 36 9.72 -5.73 -5.47
C ASP A 36 8.22 -5.96 -5.37
N ALA A 37 7.52 -6.00 -6.51
CA ALA A 37 6.09 -6.26 -6.55
C ALA A 37 5.68 -7.62 -5.94
N LEU A 38 6.50 -8.66 -6.13
CA LEU A 38 6.29 -9.97 -5.50
C LEU A 38 6.47 -9.89 -3.98
N THR A 39 7.52 -9.20 -3.52
CA THR A 39 7.81 -9.02 -2.09
C THR A 39 6.69 -8.22 -1.42
N ASP A 40 6.27 -7.10 -2.01
CA ASP A 40 5.13 -6.29 -1.56
C ASP A 40 3.83 -7.12 -1.48
N SER A 41 3.67 -8.05 -2.41
CA SER A 41 2.54 -8.98 -2.44
C SER A 41 2.68 -10.18 -1.50
N GLY A 42 3.79 -10.27 -0.75
CA GLY A 42 3.99 -11.23 0.34
C GLY A 42 4.73 -12.51 -0.03
N TYR A 43 5.19 -12.63 -1.28
CA TYR A 43 6.03 -13.75 -1.70
C TYR A 43 7.42 -13.65 -1.05
N ARG A 44 8.00 -14.78 -0.66
CA ARG A 44 9.31 -14.83 0.01
C ARG A 44 10.37 -15.47 -0.88
N PHE A 45 11.41 -14.71 -1.18
CA PHE A 45 12.62 -15.21 -1.84
C PHE A 45 13.52 -15.93 -0.81
N GLN A 46 13.91 -17.16 -1.11
CA GLN A 46 14.78 -17.98 -0.26
C GLN A 46 16.22 -17.97 -0.76
N ASP A 47 17.15 -18.19 0.16
CA ASP A 47 18.60 -18.28 -0.12
C ASP A 47 18.98 -19.53 -0.94
N ASP A 48 18.06 -20.48 -1.10
CA ASP A 48 18.24 -21.63 -1.98
C ASP A 48 17.65 -21.39 -3.38
N GLY A 49 17.14 -20.19 -3.65
CA GLY A 49 16.57 -19.82 -4.95
C GLY A 49 15.06 -19.99 -5.05
N ARG A 50 14.37 -20.59 -4.05
CA ARG A 50 12.92 -20.77 -4.12
C ARG A 50 12.15 -19.46 -3.89
N VAL A 51 10.95 -19.37 -4.47
CA VAL A 51 9.96 -18.33 -4.12
C VAL A 51 8.79 -19.02 -3.41
N LEU A 52 8.45 -18.59 -2.20
CA LEU A 52 7.35 -19.15 -1.45
C LEU A 52 6.08 -18.34 -1.64
N ASP A 53 4.98 -19.06 -1.82
CA ASP A 53 3.64 -18.50 -1.84
C ASP A 53 3.24 -17.93 -0.47
N PRO A 54 2.64 -16.73 -0.39
CA PRO A 54 2.25 -16.11 0.86
C PRO A 54 1.22 -16.90 1.65
N GLU A 55 0.30 -17.61 0.96
CA GLU A 55 -0.84 -18.29 1.57
C GLU A 55 -0.50 -19.74 1.96
N THR A 56 0.12 -20.49 1.05
CA THR A 56 0.39 -21.92 1.23
C THR A 56 1.77 -22.20 1.81
N LYS A 57 2.66 -21.19 1.84
CA LYS A 57 4.09 -21.30 2.21
C LYS A 57 4.89 -22.31 1.41
N SER A 58 4.28 -22.85 0.36
CA SER A 58 4.89 -23.83 -0.52
C SER A 58 5.72 -23.12 -1.58
N ALA A 59 6.76 -23.79 -2.06
CA ALA A 59 7.56 -23.27 -3.15
C ALA A 59 6.73 -23.21 -4.43
N LEU A 60 6.68 -22.05 -5.05
CA LEU A 60 6.05 -21.88 -6.35
C LEU A 60 6.80 -22.69 -7.39
N THR A 61 6.07 -23.27 -8.33
CA THR A 61 6.64 -23.79 -9.57
C THR A 61 7.01 -22.64 -10.51
N CYS A 62 7.84 -22.89 -11.53
CA CYS A 62 8.15 -21.87 -12.55
C CYS A 62 6.89 -21.27 -13.20
N GLU A 63 5.87 -22.10 -13.43
CA GLU A 63 4.60 -21.67 -13.99
C GLU A 63 3.85 -20.75 -13.03
N GLN A 64 3.73 -21.13 -11.75
CA GLN A 64 3.05 -20.32 -10.74
C GLN A 64 3.76 -18.98 -10.52
N LEU A 65 5.10 -18.96 -10.51
CA LEU A 65 5.87 -17.71 -10.41
C LEU A 65 5.61 -16.80 -11.62
N SER A 66 5.61 -17.36 -12.84
CA SER A 66 5.30 -16.62 -14.06
C SER A 66 3.88 -16.04 -14.03
N GLN A 67 2.90 -16.82 -13.57
CA GLN A 67 1.52 -16.36 -13.40
C GLN A 67 1.41 -15.23 -12.36
N ALA A 68 2.11 -15.35 -11.23
CA ALA A 68 2.12 -14.32 -10.19
C ALA A 68 2.70 -13.00 -10.73
N VAL A 69 3.86 -13.04 -11.40
CA VAL A 69 4.49 -11.87 -12.01
C VAL A 69 3.60 -11.26 -13.10
N SER A 70 2.96 -12.10 -13.93
CA SER A 70 2.04 -11.64 -14.96
C SER A 70 0.85 -10.90 -14.37
N ARG A 71 0.22 -11.44 -13.31
CA ARG A 71 -0.88 -10.78 -12.59
C ARG A 71 -0.48 -9.43 -12.02
N LEU A 72 0.71 -9.34 -11.41
CA LEU A 72 1.22 -8.09 -10.84
C LEU A 72 1.49 -7.03 -11.92
N ASN A 73 2.14 -7.42 -13.02
CA ASN A 73 2.38 -6.51 -14.13
C ASN A 73 1.06 -6.01 -14.76
N ILE A 74 0.06 -6.89 -14.90
CA ILE A 74 -1.27 -6.53 -15.41
C ILE A 74 -1.98 -5.56 -14.44
N ALA A 75 -1.83 -5.72 -13.12
CA ALA A 75 -2.36 -4.78 -12.14
C ALA A 75 -1.70 -3.40 -12.25
N THR A 76 -0.37 -3.35 -12.36
CA THR A 76 0.40 -2.12 -12.58
C THR A 76 -0.01 -1.41 -13.88
N GLN A 77 -0.18 -2.18 -14.96
CA GLN A 77 -0.64 -1.65 -16.26
C GLN A 77 -2.06 -1.11 -16.18
N GLN A 78 -2.97 -1.84 -15.54
CA GLN A 78 -4.35 -1.39 -15.34
C GLN A 78 -4.36 -0.04 -14.62
N LEU A 79 -3.58 0.09 -13.56
CA LEU A 79 -3.51 1.29 -12.75
C LEU A 79 -2.92 2.49 -13.51
N ALA A 80 -1.84 2.27 -14.24
CA ALA A 80 -1.26 3.29 -15.10
C ALA A 80 -2.30 3.77 -16.13
N LEU A 81 -3.00 2.84 -16.81
CA LEU A 81 -4.04 3.19 -17.78
C LEU A 81 -5.24 3.91 -17.16
N GLU A 82 -5.67 3.52 -15.96
CA GLU A 82 -6.71 4.24 -15.21
C GLU A 82 -6.28 5.69 -14.94
N ARG A 83 -5.01 5.90 -14.55
CA ARG A 83 -4.43 7.23 -14.36
C ARG A 83 -4.30 8.03 -15.66
N LEU A 84 -3.92 7.38 -16.76
CA LEU A 84 -3.92 8.00 -18.08
C LEU A 84 -5.32 8.46 -18.47
N ARG A 85 -6.35 7.62 -18.32
CA ARG A 85 -7.74 8.00 -18.62
C ARG A 85 -8.20 9.23 -17.86
N LEU A 86 -7.72 9.43 -16.62
CA LEU A 86 -8.05 10.56 -15.76
C LEU A 86 -7.43 11.87 -16.22
N LEU A 87 -6.14 11.85 -16.52
CA LEU A 87 -5.44 13.02 -17.08
C LEU A 87 -6.09 13.44 -18.39
N LEU A 88 -6.58 12.44 -19.13
CA LEU A 88 -7.33 12.62 -20.37
C LEU A 88 -8.82 12.94 -20.17
N VAL A 89 -9.36 13.12 -18.95
CA VAL A 89 -10.76 13.57 -18.77
C VAL A 89 -10.91 15.03 -19.20
N LYS A 90 -9.85 15.81 -19.03
CA LYS A 90 -9.76 17.21 -19.47
C LYS A 90 -9.61 17.25 -21.00
N ASP A 91 -10.32 18.16 -21.66
CA ASP A 91 -10.22 18.31 -23.13
C ASP A 91 -8.87 18.91 -23.55
N THR A 92 -8.16 19.55 -22.61
CA THR A 92 -6.80 20.08 -22.78
C THR A 92 -5.87 19.53 -21.70
N LEU A 93 -4.69 19.07 -22.12
CA LEU A 93 -3.62 18.60 -21.22
C LEU A 93 -2.71 19.78 -20.86
N THR A 94 -2.55 20.04 -19.57
CA THR A 94 -1.52 20.96 -19.06
C THR A 94 -0.12 20.36 -19.18
N ASP A 95 0.92 21.16 -19.08
CA ASP A 95 2.31 20.66 -19.08
C ASP A 95 2.58 19.70 -17.91
N ALA A 96 1.94 19.96 -16.76
CA ALA A 96 1.99 19.06 -15.61
C ALA A 96 1.31 17.71 -15.91
N ASP A 97 0.15 17.72 -16.60
CA ASP A 97 -0.52 16.48 -17.03
C ASP A 97 0.38 15.69 -18.00
N ARG A 98 1.07 16.37 -18.94
CA ARG A 98 2.00 15.72 -19.89
C ARG A 98 3.22 15.13 -19.19
N ALA A 99 3.83 15.86 -18.25
CA ALA A 99 4.94 15.37 -17.45
C ALA A 99 4.54 14.13 -16.64
N MET A 100 3.32 14.10 -16.09
CA MET A 100 2.76 12.95 -15.40
C MET A 100 2.53 11.76 -16.33
N ILE A 101 1.94 11.97 -17.52
CA ILE A 101 1.76 10.90 -18.51
C ILE A 101 3.11 10.29 -18.88
N GLN A 102 4.14 11.12 -19.05
CA GLN A 102 5.49 10.67 -19.40
C GLN A 102 6.15 9.88 -18.26
N SER A 103 5.95 10.26 -17.00
CA SER A 103 6.50 9.51 -15.85
C SER A 103 5.89 8.12 -15.72
N LEU A 104 4.66 7.92 -16.21
CA LEU A 104 3.96 6.63 -16.19
C LEU A 104 4.32 5.72 -17.38
N LYS A 105 5.11 6.19 -18.37
CA LYS A 105 5.36 5.49 -19.64
C LYS A 105 5.80 4.04 -19.46
N GLY A 106 6.71 3.78 -18.52
CA GLY A 106 7.23 2.43 -18.24
C GLY A 106 6.20 1.44 -17.71
N ASN A 107 5.06 1.93 -17.21
CA ASN A 107 4.00 1.12 -16.63
C ASN A 107 2.85 0.88 -17.62
N PHE A 108 2.87 1.47 -18.82
CA PHE A 108 1.84 1.25 -19.82
C PHE A 108 2.07 -0.04 -20.62
N PRO A 109 1.01 -0.66 -21.17
CA PRO A 109 1.17 -1.57 -22.30
C PRO A 109 1.94 -0.88 -23.43
N GLU A 110 2.76 -1.66 -24.15
CA GLU A 110 3.69 -1.16 -25.16
C GLU A 110 3.04 -0.21 -26.18
N VAL A 111 1.81 -0.51 -26.61
CA VAL A 111 1.08 0.31 -27.58
C VAL A 111 0.78 1.71 -27.04
N VAL A 112 0.40 1.81 -25.77
CA VAL A 112 0.14 3.09 -25.10
C VAL A 112 1.45 3.80 -24.78
N ALA A 113 2.47 3.07 -24.33
CA ALA A 113 3.80 3.63 -24.09
C ALA A 113 4.39 4.29 -25.35
N LYS A 114 4.28 3.63 -26.51
CA LYS A 114 4.70 4.17 -27.81
C LYS A 114 3.87 5.38 -28.24
N ALA A 115 2.56 5.38 -28.00
CA ALA A 115 1.71 6.53 -28.31
C ALA A 115 2.06 7.74 -27.45
N VAL A 116 2.40 7.53 -26.17
CA VAL A 116 2.90 8.57 -25.26
C VAL A 116 4.25 9.12 -25.74
N GLU A 117 5.18 8.25 -26.13
CA GLU A 117 6.48 8.65 -26.68
C GLU A 117 6.36 9.44 -27.99
N ALA A 118 5.42 9.05 -28.85
CA ALA A 118 5.08 9.76 -30.07
C ALA A 118 4.28 11.06 -29.83
N SER A 119 4.04 11.45 -28.58
CA SER A 119 3.25 12.64 -28.21
C SER A 119 1.84 12.65 -28.83
N ALA A 120 1.20 11.47 -28.89
CA ALA A 120 -0.15 11.33 -29.44
C ALA A 120 -1.16 12.26 -28.74
N GLY A 121 -2.17 12.71 -29.50
CA GLY A 121 -3.22 13.57 -28.99
C GLY A 121 -4.06 12.89 -27.90
N ALA A 122 -4.72 13.70 -27.07
CA ALA A 122 -5.50 13.21 -25.94
C ALA A 122 -6.61 12.22 -26.36
N ALA A 123 -7.24 12.43 -27.52
CA ALA A 123 -8.28 11.55 -28.05
C ALA A 123 -7.74 10.14 -28.38
N ASP A 124 -6.57 10.05 -29.01
CA ASP A 124 -5.95 8.78 -29.38
C ASP A 124 -5.47 8.00 -28.16
N LEU A 125 -4.81 8.70 -27.22
CA LEU A 125 -4.42 8.11 -25.95
C LEU A 125 -5.63 7.58 -25.18
N ARG A 126 -6.77 8.31 -25.20
CA ARG A 126 -8.00 7.90 -24.52
C ARG A 126 -8.56 6.63 -25.15
N LYS A 127 -8.61 6.56 -26.49
CA LYS A 127 -9.08 5.37 -27.22
C LYS A 127 -8.22 4.14 -26.93
N LEU A 128 -6.89 4.30 -26.91
CA LEU A 128 -5.97 3.20 -26.62
C LEU A 128 -6.08 2.74 -25.16
N ALA A 129 -6.18 3.68 -24.22
CA ALA A 129 -6.35 3.35 -22.81
C ALA A 129 -7.67 2.62 -22.53
N ASP A 130 -8.78 3.06 -23.14
CA ASP A 130 -10.09 2.41 -23.01
C ASP A 130 -10.09 0.97 -23.55
N ARG A 131 -9.47 0.76 -24.71
CA ARG A 131 -9.30 -0.57 -25.31
C ARG A 131 -8.51 -1.49 -24.39
N ASP A 132 -7.33 -1.04 -23.93
CA ASP A 132 -6.44 -1.89 -23.14
C ASP A 132 -6.99 -2.14 -21.74
N LEU A 133 -7.68 -1.18 -21.12
CA LEU A 133 -8.40 -1.40 -19.86
C LEU A 133 -9.50 -2.44 -19.99
N THR A 134 -10.25 -2.43 -21.10
CA THR A 134 -11.26 -3.46 -21.37
C THR A 134 -10.62 -4.85 -21.48
N ARG A 135 -9.45 -4.94 -22.14
CA ARG A 135 -8.68 -6.19 -22.27
C ARG A 135 -8.13 -6.68 -20.92
N LEU A 136 -7.58 -5.78 -20.10
CA LEU A 136 -7.04 -6.14 -18.77
C LEU A 136 -8.15 -6.52 -17.80
N ALA A 137 -9.30 -5.82 -17.82
CA ALA A 137 -10.46 -6.19 -17.04
C ALA A 137 -10.94 -7.61 -17.39
N ALA A 138 -10.96 -7.98 -18.68
CA ALA A 138 -11.30 -9.32 -19.11
C ALA A 138 -10.32 -10.41 -18.60
N TYR A 139 -9.04 -10.09 -18.44
CA TYR A 139 -8.04 -11.01 -17.87
C TYR A 139 -8.28 -11.26 -16.37
N PHE A 140 -8.50 -10.20 -15.58
CA PHE A 140 -8.87 -10.34 -14.17
C PHE A 140 -10.23 -11.02 -13.99
N ASP A 141 -11.15 -10.78 -14.92
CA ASP A 141 -12.44 -11.45 -14.91
C ASP A 141 -12.30 -12.95 -15.21
N ALA A 142 -11.51 -13.33 -16.22
CA ALA A 142 -11.30 -14.74 -16.57
C ALA A 142 -10.54 -15.54 -15.50
N SER A 143 -9.77 -14.87 -14.64
CA SER A 143 -8.94 -15.50 -13.60
C SER A 143 -9.63 -15.66 -12.25
N ARG A 144 -10.75 -14.98 -12.00
CA ARG A 144 -11.54 -15.13 -10.76
C ARG A 144 -12.51 -16.30 -10.87
N THR A 145 -12.39 -17.24 -9.96
CA THR A 145 -13.36 -18.33 -9.75
C THR A 145 -14.72 -17.76 -9.32
N LEU A 146 -15.79 -18.55 -9.51
CA LEU A 146 -17.13 -18.14 -9.05
C LEU A 146 -17.21 -17.95 -7.53
N ASP A 147 -16.41 -18.67 -6.75
CA ASP A 147 -16.40 -18.54 -5.30
C ASP A 147 -15.71 -17.25 -4.84
N GLU A 148 -14.57 -16.89 -5.44
CA GLU A 148 -13.94 -15.57 -5.18
C GLU A 148 -14.88 -14.41 -5.52
N ARG A 149 -15.69 -14.57 -6.56
CA ARG A 149 -16.70 -13.56 -6.96
C ARG A 149 -17.85 -13.49 -5.96
N ARG A 150 -18.30 -14.62 -5.43
CA ARG A 150 -19.33 -14.67 -4.37
C ARG A 150 -18.82 -14.01 -3.11
N ASP A 151 -17.59 -14.29 -2.72
CA ASP A 151 -16.95 -13.71 -1.55
C ASP A 151 -16.77 -12.19 -1.71
N ALA A 152 -16.29 -11.74 -2.87
CA ALA A 152 -16.16 -10.31 -3.16
C ALA A 152 -17.53 -9.59 -3.21
N ALA A 153 -18.62 -10.28 -3.55
CA ALA A 153 -19.98 -9.73 -3.54
C ALA A 153 -20.59 -9.63 -2.13
N GLN A 154 -20.02 -10.30 -1.12
CA GLN A 154 -20.49 -10.18 0.26
C GLN A 154 -20.31 -8.75 0.81
N PRO A 155 -21.24 -8.24 1.63
CA PRO A 155 -21.13 -6.90 2.19
C PRO A 155 -19.93 -6.77 3.13
N VAL A 156 -19.11 -5.73 2.93
CA VAL A 156 -18.10 -5.33 3.91
C VAL A 156 -18.77 -4.44 4.97
N ARG A 157 -18.75 -4.87 6.23
CA ARG A 157 -19.38 -4.13 7.35
C ARG A 157 -18.38 -3.20 8.03
N GLU A 158 -18.80 -1.97 8.31
CA GLU A 158 -18.06 -1.01 9.13
C GLU A 158 -17.82 -1.57 10.54
N GLY A 159 -16.64 -1.32 11.11
CA GLY A 159 -16.27 -1.82 12.43
C GLY A 159 -16.06 -3.33 12.52
N GLU A 160 -16.44 -4.11 11.49
CA GLU A 160 -16.06 -5.51 11.41
C GLU A 160 -14.66 -5.62 10.77
N PRO A 161 -13.74 -6.30 11.46
CA PRO A 161 -12.56 -6.82 10.81
C PRO A 161 -13.07 -7.78 9.73
N GLY A 162 -13.09 -7.36 8.46
CA GLY A 162 -13.29 -8.28 7.34
C GLY A 162 -12.31 -9.44 7.46
N ARG A 163 -12.61 -10.58 6.84
CA ARG A 163 -11.79 -11.80 6.96
C ARG A 163 -10.32 -11.43 6.79
N ARG A 164 -9.55 -11.48 7.89
CA ARG A 164 -8.11 -11.28 7.82
C ARG A 164 -7.63 -12.37 6.86
N VAL A 165 -6.90 -12.00 5.80
CA VAL A 165 -6.03 -13.00 5.16
C VAL A 165 -5.21 -13.55 6.32
N ASN A 166 -5.25 -14.87 6.54
CA ASN A 166 -4.54 -15.47 7.68
C ASN A 166 -3.15 -14.87 7.70
N LEU A 167 -2.85 -14.14 8.78
CA LEU A 167 -1.57 -13.50 8.96
C LEU A 167 -0.58 -14.61 9.26
N LEU A 168 0.00 -15.13 8.19
CA LEU A 168 0.91 -16.24 8.29
C LEU A 168 2.30 -15.68 8.57
N TYR A 169 2.60 -15.52 9.86
CA TYR A 169 3.97 -15.51 10.32
C TYR A 169 4.70 -16.71 9.72
N PHE A 170 5.85 -16.48 9.08
CA PHE A 170 6.55 -17.55 8.39
C PHE A 170 7.31 -18.43 9.40
N ASP A 171 7.67 -17.88 10.57
CA ASP A 171 8.22 -18.61 11.70
C ASP A 171 7.86 -17.99 13.07
N GLU A 172 8.28 -18.66 14.15
CA GLU A 172 8.06 -18.25 15.54
C GLU A 172 8.85 -16.98 15.93
N SER A 173 10.02 -16.75 15.34
CA SER A 173 10.84 -15.57 15.62
C SER A 173 10.19 -14.31 15.07
N GLU A 174 9.64 -14.36 13.84
CA GLU A 174 8.89 -13.26 13.23
C GLU A 174 7.66 -12.90 14.05
N ARG A 175 6.95 -13.91 14.58
CA ARG A 175 5.81 -13.66 15.48
C ARG A 175 6.25 -12.93 16.74
N ARG A 176 7.28 -13.43 17.42
CA ARG A 176 7.80 -12.81 18.65
C ARG A 176 8.33 -11.39 18.44
N ALA A 177 9.06 -11.16 17.35
CA ALA A 177 9.54 -9.83 16.99
C ALA A 177 8.38 -8.86 16.71
N GLY A 178 7.38 -9.30 15.94
CA GLY A 178 6.18 -8.52 15.66
C GLY A 178 5.37 -8.18 16.92
N ASP A 179 5.23 -9.13 17.84
CA ASP A 179 4.57 -8.90 19.14
C ASP A 179 5.35 -7.93 20.03
N ALA A 180 6.69 -8.02 20.06
CA ALA A 180 7.54 -7.09 20.78
C ALA A 180 7.40 -5.65 20.23
N LEU A 181 7.46 -5.48 18.91
CA LEU A 181 7.26 -4.19 18.25
C LEU A 181 5.86 -3.62 18.52
N ARG A 182 4.83 -4.47 18.46
CA ARG A 182 3.45 -4.07 18.73
C ARG A 182 3.28 -3.58 20.17
N ALA A 183 3.79 -4.34 21.15
CA ALA A 183 3.73 -3.97 22.55
C ALA A 183 4.53 -2.69 22.84
N ALA A 184 5.72 -2.56 22.27
CA ALA A 184 6.55 -1.36 22.37
C ALA A 184 5.86 -0.12 21.80
N THR A 185 5.26 -0.23 20.62
CA THR A 185 4.48 0.85 19.97
C THR A 185 3.32 1.30 20.86
N ALA A 186 2.56 0.34 21.41
CA ALA A 186 1.46 0.62 22.33
C ALA A 186 1.97 1.36 23.58
N GLY A 187 3.04 0.86 24.18
CA GLY A 187 3.62 1.40 25.40
C GLY A 187 4.15 2.82 25.21
N GLU A 188 4.83 3.08 24.10
CA GLU A 188 5.39 4.40 23.79
C GLU A 188 4.29 5.44 23.56
N LEU A 189 3.38 5.17 22.61
CA LEU A 189 2.29 6.10 22.29
C LEU A 189 1.36 6.34 23.49
N SER A 190 1.23 5.37 24.41
CA SER A 190 0.40 5.54 25.62
C SER A 190 0.96 6.57 26.61
N LYS A 191 2.22 6.99 26.50
CA LYS A 191 2.82 8.00 27.39
C LYS A 191 2.20 9.39 27.15
N ASP A 192 1.87 9.70 25.90
CA ASP A 192 1.27 10.97 25.50
C ASP A 192 -0.27 10.91 25.45
N SER A 193 -0.92 12.04 25.73
CA SER A 193 -2.39 12.11 25.75
C SER A 193 -3.03 11.92 24.38
N PHE A 194 -2.41 12.46 23.33
CA PHE A 194 -2.87 12.31 21.97
C PHE A 194 -2.51 10.92 21.43
N GLY A 195 -1.36 10.37 21.81
CA GLY A 195 -0.99 8.99 21.50
C GLY A 195 -1.98 7.97 22.09
N ARG A 196 -2.46 8.16 23.33
CA ARG A 196 -3.56 7.35 23.90
C ARG A 196 -4.84 7.45 23.07
N MET A 197 -5.17 8.62 22.53
CA MET A 197 -6.33 8.79 21.65
C MET A 197 -6.14 8.03 20.31
N VAL A 198 -4.94 8.06 19.73
CA VAL A 198 -4.62 7.27 18.51
C VAL A 198 -4.82 5.78 18.77
N ILE A 199 -4.32 5.26 19.89
CA ILE A 199 -4.51 3.85 20.27
C ILE A 199 -6.00 3.54 20.52
N ALA A 200 -6.72 4.41 21.23
CA ALA A 200 -8.12 4.17 21.59
C ALA A 200 -9.05 4.04 20.37
N ARG A 201 -8.70 4.71 19.25
CA ARG A 201 -9.39 4.55 17.96
C ARG A 201 -9.27 3.12 17.38
N LEU A 202 -8.32 2.34 17.88
CA LEU A 202 -8.07 0.95 17.52
C LEU A 202 -8.55 -0.03 18.59
N ASN A 203 -9.40 0.39 19.54
CA ASN A 203 -9.95 -0.54 20.51
C ASN A 203 -10.83 -1.61 19.84
N GLY A 204 -10.68 -2.86 20.28
CA GLY A 204 -11.53 -3.99 19.89
C GLY A 204 -12.90 -3.95 20.58
N LYS A 205 -13.72 -4.97 20.32
CA LYS A 205 -15.06 -5.09 20.94
C LYS A 205 -15.03 -5.19 22.45
N ASP A 206 -13.91 -5.64 23.02
CA ASP A 206 -13.65 -5.75 24.45
C ASP A 206 -13.10 -4.45 25.07
N GLY A 207 -13.00 -3.37 24.29
CA GLY A 207 -12.49 -2.07 24.73
C GLY A 207 -10.96 -2.02 24.88
N LYS A 208 -10.25 -3.10 24.57
CA LYS A 208 -8.78 -3.14 24.65
C LYS A 208 -8.15 -2.68 23.33
N PRO A 209 -6.94 -2.08 23.35
CA PRO A 209 -6.19 -1.79 22.15
C PRO A 209 -5.98 -3.03 21.27
N ASP A 210 -6.55 -3.05 20.08
CA ASP A 210 -6.28 -4.05 19.04
C ASP A 210 -5.33 -3.42 18.02
N ILE A 211 -4.07 -3.18 18.41
CA ILE A 211 -3.07 -2.69 17.46
C ILE A 211 -2.81 -3.79 16.42
N PRO A 212 -2.76 -3.47 15.11
CA PRO A 212 -2.48 -4.46 14.09
C PRO A 212 -1.13 -5.15 14.32
N PRO A 213 -0.97 -6.40 13.88
CA PRO A 213 0.33 -7.06 13.84
C PRO A 213 1.37 -6.22 13.09
N ILE A 214 2.62 -6.31 13.52
CA ILE A 214 3.75 -5.61 12.90
C ILE A 214 4.69 -6.65 12.28
N PHE A 215 5.09 -6.42 11.02
CA PHE A 215 6.04 -7.26 10.29
C PHE A 215 7.27 -6.46 9.88
N VAL A 216 8.39 -7.16 9.73
CA VAL A 216 9.62 -6.60 9.17
C VAL A 216 9.75 -7.11 7.74
N GLN A 217 9.82 -6.18 6.78
CA GLN A 217 10.01 -6.48 5.37
C GLN A 217 10.90 -5.41 4.74
N ASP A 218 11.52 -5.70 3.59
CA ASP A 218 12.11 -4.65 2.76
C ASP A 218 10.97 -3.93 2.01
N LEU A 219 10.96 -2.60 2.07
CA LEU A 219 9.91 -1.74 1.52
C LEU A 219 10.39 -0.84 0.37
N ASN A 220 11.57 -1.08 -0.22
CA ASN A 220 12.03 -0.47 -1.48
C ASN A 220 11.72 1.04 -1.63
N GLY A 221 12.05 1.82 -0.60
CA GLY A 221 11.92 3.28 -0.60
C GLY A 221 10.83 3.85 0.33
N ALA A 222 9.88 3.03 0.79
CA ALA A 222 9.07 3.36 1.97
C ALA A 222 9.77 2.90 3.26
N VAL A 223 9.49 3.58 4.38
CA VAL A 223 10.12 3.26 5.68
C VAL A 223 9.16 2.52 6.62
N ALA A 224 7.86 2.66 6.41
CA ALA A 224 6.79 1.86 6.98
C ALA A 224 5.55 1.96 6.07
N SER A 225 4.62 1.02 6.19
CA SER A 225 3.30 1.09 5.55
C SER A 225 2.26 0.25 6.30
N TYR A 226 1.00 0.67 6.26
CA TYR A 226 -0.14 -0.20 6.60
C TYR A 226 -0.60 -0.99 5.38
N ASP A 227 -0.37 -2.32 5.39
CA ASP A 227 -0.86 -3.22 4.36
C ASP A 227 -2.36 -3.50 4.60
N TYR A 228 -3.23 -2.94 3.77
CA TYR A 228 -4.68 -3.11 3.86
C TYR A 228 -5.18 -4.54 3.55
N ARG A 229 -4.41 -5.35 2.80
CA ARG A 229 -4.74 -6.76 2.53
C ARG A 229 -4.46 -7.62 3.75
N ARG A 230 -3.25 -7.48 4.30
CA ARG A 230 -2.80 -8.23 5.49
C ARG A 230 -3.42 -7.67 6.77
N ARG A 231 -3.81 -6.39 6.76
CA ARG A 231 -4.28 -5.62 7.92
C ARG A 231 -3.23 -5.61 9.02
N ALA A 232 -2.04 -5.22 8.61
CA ALA A 232 -0.83 -5.24 9.41
C ALA A 232 0.04 -4.03 9.07
N LEU A 233 0.82 -3.59 10.05
CA LEU A 233 1.89 -2.63 9.82
C LEU A 233 3.09 -3.40 9.29
N VAL A 234 3.74 -2.87 8.27
CA VAL A 234 4.99 -3.36 7.74
C VAL A 234 6.03 -2.28 7.97
N VAL A 235 7.11 -2.64 8.63
CA VAL A 235 8.24 -1.75 8.92
C VAL A 235 9.41 -2.18 8.06
N ASP A 236 10.09 -1.18 7.49
CA ASP A 236 11.26 -1.43 6.67
C ASP A 236 12.43 -1.99 7.50
N GLY A 237 13.06 -3.05 6.99
CA GLY A 237 14.21 -3.69 7.63
C GLY A 237 15.41 -2.76 7.78
N ALA A 238 15.65 -1.85 6.84
CA ALA A 238 16.77 -0.92 6.92
C ALA A 238 16.52 0.20 7.95
N LEU A 239 15.30 0.72 8.04
CA LEU A 239 14.91 1.66 9.11
C LEU A 239 15.11 1.03 10.49
N LEU A 240 14.64 -0.21 10.64
CA LEU A 240 14.75 -0.95 11.90
C LEU A 240 16.22 -1.24 12.24
N LEU A 241 17.02 -1.69 11.27
CA LEU A 241 18.46 -1.91 11.45
C LEU A 241 19.18 -0.64 11.88
N MET A 242 18.88 0.50 11.25
CA MET A 242 19.44 1.80 11.62
C MET A 242 19.08 2.16 13.07
N SER A 243 17.81 2.05 13.42
CA SER A 243 17.31 2.37 14.77
C SER A 243 17.97 1.51 15.85
N VAL A 244 18.09 0.19 15.62
CA VAL A 244 18.71 -0.74 16.56
C VAL A 244 20.20 -0.49 16.71
N THR A 245 20.91 -0.22 15.61
CA THR A 245 22.37 -0.04 15.64
C THR A 245 22.81 1.29 16.22
N GLU A 246 21.98 2.33 16.15
CA GLU A 246 22.28 3.64 16.76
C GLU A 246 22.45 3.60 18.28
N ASP A 247 21.79 2.66 18.95
CA ASP A 247 21.89 2.50 20.42
C ASP A 247 23.17 1.80 20.86
N ALA A 248 23.85 1.12 19.93
CA ALA A 248 25.16 0.56 20.21
C ALA A 248 26.22 1.67 20.34
N ALA A 249 27.23 1.40 21.17
CA ALA A 249 28.39 2.29 21.29
C ALA A 249 29.03 2.53 19.91
N PRO A 250 29.51 3.75 19.59
CA PRO A 250 30.00 4.08 18.25
C PRO A 250 31.00 3.09 17.65
N ARG A 251 31.88 2.51 18.48
CA ARG A 251 32.87 1.51 18.08
C ARG A 251 32.26 0.16 17.65
N ASP A 252 31.08 -0.18 18.17
CA ASP A 252 30.42 -1.48 17.96
C ASP A 252 29.36 -1.43 16.84
N ARG A 253 28.94 -0.22 16.42
CA ARG A 253 27.86 -0.01 15.43
C ARG A 253 28.09 -0.74 14.11
N THR A 254 29.29 -0.63 13.54
CA THR A 254 29.62 -1.24 12.25
C THR A 254 29.60 -2.77 12.34
N ALA A 255 30.13 -3.33 13.43
CA ALA A 255 30.13 -4.77 13.66
C ALA A 255 28.69 -5.29 13.85
N LEU A 256 27.89 -4.61 14.67
CA LEU A 256 26.49 -4.97 14.89
C LEU A 256 25.67 -4.87 13.59
N ARG A 257 25.83 -3.79 12.82
CA ARG A 257 25.14 -3.62 11.54
C ARG A 257 25.46 -4.74 10.55
N LYS A 258 26.71 -5.22 10.53
CA LYS A 258 27.11 -6.35 9.69
C LYS A 258 26.44 -7.65 10.15
N THR A 259 26.41 -7.90 11.46
CA THR A 259 25.75 -9.09 12.04
C THR A 259 24.24 -9.11 11.76
N LEU A 260 23.59 -7.95 11.81
CA LEU A 260 22.14 -7.80 11.62
C LEU A 260 21.75 -7.45 10.17
N SER A 261 22.64 -7.65 9.21
CA SER A 261 22.46 -7.21 7.82
C SER A 261 21.39 -7.99 7.05
N SER A 262 21.00 -9.19 7.50
CA SER A 262 19.90 -9.94 6.92
C SER A 262 18.62 -9.74 7.72
N ARG A 263 17.47 -9.79 7.02
CA ARG A 263 16.14 -9.70 7.63
C ARG A 263 15.97 -10.71 8.77
N GLN A 264 16.38 -11.97 8.54
CA GLN A 264 16.24 -13.02 9.54
C GLN A 264 17.09 -12.73 10.78
N ALA A 265 18.34 -12.30 10.62
CA ALA A 265 19.20 -11.94 11.74
C ALA A 265 18.62 -10.79 12.57
N LEU A 266 18.04 -9.79 11.91
CA LEU A 266 17.36 -8.67 12.57
C LEU A 266 16.11 -9.13 13.34
N VAL A 267 15.28 -9.99 12.74
CA VAL A 267 14.10 -10.58 13.39
C VAL A 267 14.48 -11.43 14.60
N ASP A 268 15.47 -12.32 14.46
CA ASP A 268 15.95 -13.18 15.54
C ASP A 268 16.61 -12.38 16.66
N TYR A 269 17.20 -11.22 16.34
CA TYR A 269 17.71 -10.27 17.32
C TYR A 269 16.56 -9.63 18.09
N LEU A 270 15.58 -9.04 17.42
CA LEU A 270 14.41 -8.43 18.09
C LEU A 270 13.64 -9.43 18.96
N ALA A 271 13.48 -10.67 18.50
CA ALA A 271 12.81 -11.72 19.28
C ALA A 271 13.51 -12.04 20.61
N ARG A 272 14.81 -11.72 20.73
CA ARG A 272 15.62 -11.91 21.96
C ARG A 272 15.90 -10.62 22.73
N HIS A 273 15.72 -9.46 22.08
CA HIS A 273 16.07 -8.13 22.59
C HIS A 273 14.84 -7.20 22.55
N PRO A 274 13.83 -7.40 23.41
CA PRO A 274 12.63 -6.57 23.44
C PRO A 274 12.92 -5.08 23.71
N GLU A 275 14.03 -4.76 24.39
CA GLU A 275 14.53 -3.39 24.58
C GLU A 275 14.86 -2.68 23.26
N ALA A 276 15.30 -3.43 22.23
CA ALA A 276 15.57 -2.89 20.91
C ALA A 276 14.25 -2.52 20.19
N ALA A 277 13.18 -3.28 20.41
CA ALA A 277 11.84 -2.93 19.94
C ALA A 277 11.29 -1.67 20.65
N ALA A 278 11.52 -1.54 21.96
CA ALA A 278 11.15 -0.35 22.73
C ALA A 278 11.90 0.90 22.23
N SER A 279 13.21 0.79 21.99
CA SER A 279 13.99 1.90 21.44
C SER A 279 13.55 2.28 20.03
N PHE A 280 13.29 1.29 19.17
CA PHE A 280 12.74 1.54 17.84
C PHE A 280 11.43 2.33 17.92
N ALA A 281 10.50 1.90 18.78
CA ALA A 281 9.22 2.59 18.96
C ALA A 281 9.41 4.02 19.48
N ALA A 282 10.32 4.25 20.42
CA ALA A 282 10.62 5.58 20.96
C ALA A 282 11.21 6.55 19.91
N LYS A 283 12.02 6.04 18.97
CA LYS A 283 12.61 6.86 17.90
C LYS A 283 11.64 7.16 16.76
N ASN A 284 10.69 6.26 16.52
CA ASN A 284 9.80 6.28 15.35
C ASN A 284 8.32 6.42 15.73
N ASP A 285 8.03 6.93 16.93
CA ASP A 285 6.66 6.99 17.47
C ASP A 285 5.71 7.83 16.61
N ALA A 286 6.17 8.96 16.07
CA ALA A 286 5.39 9.78 15.14
C ALA A 286 5.05 8.98 13.86
N LEU A 287 6.03 8.34 13.23
CA LEU A 287 5.81 7.47 12.07
C LEU A 287 4.82 6.34 12.39
N LEU A 288 4.94 5.72 13.57
CA LEU A 288 4.01 4.68 14.00
C LEU A 288 2.58 5.24 14.22
N ALA A 289 2.44 6.46 14.73
CA ALA A 289 1.13 7.14 14.83
C ALA A 289 0.52 7.43 13.45
N HIS A 290 1.35 7.75 12.45
CA HIS A 290 0.92 7.88 11.04
C HIS A 290 0.34 6.55 10.53
N GLU A 291 1.10 5.45 10.64
CA GLU A 291 0.64 4.14 10.13
C GLU A 291 -0.56 3.58 10.90
N LEU A 292 -0.66 3.83 12.20
CA LEU A 292 -1.85 3.45 12.99
C LEU A 292 -3.09 4.27 12.60
N THR A 293 -2.91 5.45 12.01
CA THR A 293 -4.03 6.22 11.43
C THR A 293 -4.59 5.50 10.20
N HIS A 294 -3.76 4.89 9.36
CA HIS A 294 -4.22 4.04 8.26
C HIS A 294 -4.96 2.78 8.74
N ALA A 295 -4.49 2.18 9.84
CA ALA A 295 -5.21 1.07 10.46
C ALA A 295 -6.60 1.48 10.97
N TRP A 296 -6.72 2.68 11.53
CA TRP A 296 -8.02 3.21 11.95
C TRP A 296 -8.92 3.54 10.76
N GLN A 297 -8.36 4.11 9.69
CA GLN A 297 -9.08 4.37 8.45
C GLN A 297 -9.69 3.09 7.87
N ASP A 298 -8.94 1.98 7.81
CA ASP A 298 -9.45 0.67 7.35
C ASP A 298 -10.61 0.13 8.20
N ARG A 299 -10.61 0.39 9.51
CA ARG A 299 -11.69 -0.05 10.42
C ARG A 299 -12.95 0.78 10.26
N ARG A 300 -12.77 2.08 10.08
CA ARG A 300 -13.84 3.07 9.98
C ARG A 300 -14.52 3.03 8.62
N GLU A 301 -13.74 2.97 7.54
CA GLU A 301 -14.23 3.10 6.17
C GLU A 301 -13.50 2.10 5.26
N PRO A 302 -14.17 1.05 4.77
CA PRO A 302 -13.50 -0.01 4.03
C PRO A 302 -13.12 0.36 2.59
N ILE A 303 -12.87 1.64 2.26
CA ILE A 303 -12.47 2.08 0.91
C ILE A 303 -11.20 1.34 0.47
N MET A 304 -10.14 1.45 1.27
CA MET A 304 -8.85 0.85 0.94
C MET A 304 -8.93 -0.68 0.93
N ARG A 305 -9.86 -1.26 1.69
CA ARG A 305 -10.16 -2.70 1.64
C ARG A 305 -10.85 -3.09 0.33
N GLU A 306 -11.84 -2.31 -0.12
CA GLU A 306 -12.48 -2.53 -1.42
C GLU A 306 -11.48 -2.32 -2.58
N MET A 307 -10.51 -1.41 -2.45
CA MET A 307 -9.38 -1.30 -3.39
C MET A 307 -8.46 -2.52 -3.35
N ALA A 308 -8.12 -2.98 -2.15
CA ALA A 308 -7.29 -4.17 -1.95
C ALA A 308 -7.90 -5.44 -2.55
N LEU A 309 -9.23 -5.56 -2.50
CA LEU A 309 -10.04 -6.63 -3.12
C LEU A 309 -10.29 -6.40 -4.63
N GLY A 310 -9.86 -5.26 -5.18
CA GLY A 310 -10.03 -4.88 -6.58
C GLY A 310 -11.45 -4.46 -6.96
N ASN A 311 -12.33 -4.20 -5.98
CA ASN A 311 -13.69 -3.71 -6.21
C ASN A 311 -13.73 -2.18 -6.44
N LEU A 312 -12.70 -1.47 -5.95
CA LEU A 312 -12.39 -0.08 -6.29
C LEU A 312 -11.08 0.01 -7.09
N PRO A 313 -10.82 1.14 -7.77
CA PRO A 313 -9.52 1.42 -8.42
C PRO A 313 -8.39 1.31 -7.40
N GLN A 314 -7.32 0.60 -7.71
CA GLN A 314 -6.20 0.42 -6.79
C GLN A 314 -5.44 1.74 -6.68
N ALA A 315 -5.58 2.49 -5.60
CA ALA A 315 -4.91 3.78 -5.45
C ALA A 315 -4.39 4.00 -4.02
N ILE A 316 -3.42 4.90 -3.87
CA ILE A 316 -3.16 5.56 -2.59
C ILE A 316 -4.09 6.77 -2.52
N LEU A 317 -4.97 6.79 -1.52
CA LEU A 317 -5.93 7.87 -1.36
C LEU A 317 -5.27 9.08 -0.69
N ILE A 318 -5.09 10.17 -1.45
CA ILE A 318 -4.34 11.36 -0.99
C ILE A 318 -4.92 11.93 0.31
N GLU A 319 -6.25 11.98 0.42
CA GLU A 319 -6.92 12.51 1.60
C GLU A 319 -6.71 11.66 2.85
N TYR A 320 -6.52 10.34 2.69
CA TYR A 320 -6.17 9.45 3.81
C TYR A 320 -4.75 9.70 4.28
N GLU A 321 -3.82 9.92 3.35
CA GLU A 321 -2.45 10.33 3.68
C GLU A 321 -2.46 11.67 4.40
N VAL A 322 -3.19 12.68 3.89
CA VAL A 322 -3.32 13.98 4.56
C VAL A 322 -3.86 13.83 5.99
N GLU A 323 -4.88 13.02 6.22
CA GLU A 323 -5.40 12.74 7.57
C GLU A 323 -4.33 12.10 8.48
N ALA A 324 -3.53 11.17 7.94
CA ALA A 324 -2.44 10.53 8.68
C ALA A 324 -1.31 11.51 9.02
N TRP A 325 -0.88 12.34 8.07
CA TRP A 325 0.11 13.41 8.28
C TRP A 325 -0.37 14.44 9.32
N ILE A 326 -1.66 14.83 9.29
CA ILE A 326 -2.25 15.71 10.31
C ILE A 326 -2.22 15.05 11.68
N THR A 327 -2.64 13.78 11.78
CA THR A 327 -2.69 13.05 13.06
C THR A 327 -1.29 12.93 13.66
N LYS A 328 -0.29 12.59 12.84
CA LYS A 328 1.12 12.55 13.21
C LYS A 328 1.61 13.90 13.74
N ASN A 329 1.31 15.01 13.06
CA ASN A 329 1.77 16.33 13.48
C ASN A 329 1.05 16.86 14.73
N LEU A 330 -0.22 16.49 14.93
CA LEU A 330 -0.93 16.74 16.19
C LEU A 330 -0.34 15.95 17.36
N TYR A 331 0.14 14.73 17.10
CA TYR A 331 0.88 13.95 18.09
C TYR A 331 2.22 14.62 18.46
N ILE A 332 3.00 15.05 17.47
CA ILE A 332 4.24 15.82 17.71
C ILE A 332 3.95 17.10 18.51
N HIS A 333 2.89 17.83 18.15
CA HIS A 333 2.45 19.01 18.89
C HIS A 333 2.15 18.70 20.36
N SER A 334 1.40 17.63 20.64
CA SER A 334 1.08 17.19 22.01
C SER A 334 2.35 16.89 22.81
N ARG A 335 3.32 16.18 22.20
CA ARG A 335 4.60 15.90 22.83
C ARG A 335 5.37 17.16 23.17
N LEU A 336 5.49 18.11 22.23
CA LEU A 336 6.20 19.37 22.43
C LEU A 336 5.51 20.31 23.43
N GLN A 337 4.18 20.25 23.52
CA GLN A 337 3.43 20.99 24.54
C GLN A 337 3.70 20.45 25.95
N HIS A 338 3.84 19.13 26.10
CA HIS A 338 4.12 18.50 27.38
C HIS A 338 5.60 18.63 27.77
N ASP A 339 6.50 18.40 26.81
CA ASP A 339 7.95 18.51 26.98
C ASP A 339 8.57 19.24 25.77
N PRO A 340 8.90 20.54 25.90
CA PRO A 340 9.56 21.30 24.85
C PRO A 340 10.95 20.76 24.45
N ARG A 341 11.53 19.86 25.25
CA ARG A 341 12.80 19.18 24.97
C ARG A 341 12.60 17.75 24.47
N ALA A 342 11.36 17.36 24.17
CA ALA A 342 11.06 16.05 23.61
C ALA A 342 11.93 15.80 22.38
N ARG A 343 12.62 14.66 22.35
CA ARG A 343 13.37 14.22 21.17
C ARG A 343 12.37 13.83 20.08
N ILE A 344 12.31 14.65 19.03
CA ILE A 344 11.56 14.40 17.79
C ILE A 344 12.58 14.17 16.69
N ASP A 345 12.30 13.21 15.80
CA ASP A 345 13.12 13.01 14.60
C ASP A 345 13.23 14.34 13.80
N PRO A 346 14.42 14.74 13.33
CA PRO A 346 14.58 16.02 12.64
C PRO A 346 13.73 16.18 11.38
N PHE A 347 13.48 15.11 10.62
CA PHE A 347 12.62 15.17 9.44
C PHE A 347 11.16 15.40 9.85
N GLU A 348 10.71 14.73 10.92
CA GLU A 348 9.37 14.90 11.47
C GLU A 348 9.15 16.29 12.08
N LEU A 349 10.14 16.81 12.79
CA LEU A 349 10.10 18.17 13.34
C LEU A 349 10.07 19.22 12.23
N ALA A 350 10.82 19.01 11.14
CA ALA A 350 10.80 19.91 9.98
C ALA A 350 9.44 19.89 9.26
N ASP A 351 8.79 18.73 9.13
CA ASP A 351 7.44 18.62 8.60
C ASP A 351 6.40 19.33 9.48
N TYR A 352 6.46 19.11 10.79
CA TYR A 352 5.64 19.85 11.76
C TYR A 352 5.84 21.37 11.64
N GLY A 353 7.10 21.82 11.54
CA GLY A 353 7.44 23.22 11.31
C GLY A 353 6.76 23.81 10.07
N LYS A 354 6.79 23.10 8.93
CA LYS A 354 6.12 23.52 7.68
C LYS A 354 4.60 23.62 7.86
N MET A 355 3.99 22.64 8.53
CA MET A 355 2.55 22.66 8.82
C MET A 355 2.17 23.89 9.65
N THR A 356 2.93 24.19 10.71
CA THR A 356 2.66 25.35 11.58
C THR A 356 2.92 26.70 10.92
N ALA A 357 3.85 26.77 9.97
CA ALA A 357 4.11 27.98 9.19
C ALA A 357 2.97 28.31 8.21
N GLY A 358 2.26 27.30 7.71
CA GLY A 358 1.11 27.51 6.84
C GLY A 358 0.43 26.22 6.39
N TYR A 359 -0.72 25.92 6.98
CA TYR A 359 -1.50 24.71 6.70
C TYR A 359 -1.77 24.49 5.20
N ALA A 360 -2.27 25.51 4.50
CA ALA A 360 -2.67 25.39 3.09
C ALA A 360 -1.48 25.01 2.18
N GLY A 361 -0.35 25.71 2.33
CA GLY A 361 0.86 25.43 1.56
C GLY A 361 1.47 24.07 1.90
N TRP A 362 1.39 23.66 3.17
CA TRP A 362 1.83 22.33 3.60
C TRP A 362 0.97 21.20 3.03
N THR A 363 -0.37 21.32 3.07
CA THR A 363 -1.26 20.31 2.47
C THR A 363 -1.08 20.19 0.95
N ASP A 364 -0.86 21.31 0.24
CA ASP A 364 -0.57 21.29 -1.19
C ASP A 364 0.77 20.57 -1.48
N ALA A 365 1.79 20.78 -0.64
CA ALA A 365 3.06 20.08 -0.76
C ALA A 365 2.93 18.56 -0.55
N ILE A 366 2.08 18.11 0.37
CA ILE A 366 1.75 16.68 0.53
C ILE A 366 1.08 16.17 -0.75
N GLY A 367 0.04 16.85 -1.24
CA GLY A 367 -0.65 16.47 -2.48
C GLY A 367 0.31 16.35 -3.67
N LYS A 368 1.23 17.31 -3.83
CA LYS A 368 2.27 17.28 -4.87
C LYS A 368 3.27 16.14 -4.67
N ARG A 369 3.72 15.88 -3.44
CA ARG A 369 4.63 14.76 -3.13
C ARG A 369 4.01 13.44 -3.58
N TYR A 370 2.79 13.16 -3.19
CA TYR A 370 2.11 11.91 -3.54
C TYR A 370 1.76 11.86 -5.02
N GLY A 371 1.25 12.97 -5.58
CA GLY A 371 0.95 13.07 -7.01
C GLY A 371 2.18 12.84 -7.90
N ALA A 372 3.33 13.43 -7.58
CA ALA A 372 4.55 13.35 -8.38
C ALA A 372 5.38 12.07 -8.15
N ALA A 373 5.48 11.62 -6.90
CA ALA A 373 6.40 10.53 -6.53
C ALA A 373 5.74 9.14 -6.54
N ILE A 374 4.40 9.07 -6.44
CA ILE A 374 3.70 7.79 -6.36
C ILE A 374 2.74 7.65 -7.54
N SER A 375 3.04 6.67 -8.40
CA SER A 375 2.36 6.44 -9.68
C SER A 375 0.87 6.10 -9.55
N ASN A 376 0.38 5.76 -8.36
CA ASN A 376 -1.01 5.45 -8.10
C ASN A 376 -1.69 6.29 -7.01
N ALA A 377 -1.09 7.39 -6.56
CA ALA A 377 -1.78 8.31 -5.66
C ALA A 377 -2.86 9.11 -6.39
N MET A 378 -4.07 9.14 -5.84
CA MET A 378 -5.25 9.80 -6.43
C MET A 378 -6.14 10.41 -5.34
N ASP A 379 -6.81 11.51 -5.67
CA ASP A 379 -7.87 12.08 -4.83
C ASP A 379 -9.17 11.27 -4.94
N ILE A 380 -10.08 11.46 -3.97
CA ILE A 380 -11.31 10.66 -3.89
C ILE A 380 -12.27 10.91 -5.06
N GLU A 381 -12.30 12.13 -5.62
CA GLU A 381 -13.17 12.47 -6.75
C GLU A 381 -12.71 11.77 -8.02
N THR A 382 -11.40 11.72 -8.21
CA THR A 382 -10.69 11.02 -9.27
C THR A 382 -11.00 9.52 -9.20
N ILE A 383 -10.90 8.90 -8.02
CA ILE A 383 -11.27 7.49 -7.82
C ILE A 383 -12.76 7.26 -8.14
N ALA A 384 -13.64 8.16 -7.71
CA ALA A 384 -15.08 8.06 -8.01
C ALA A 384 -15.38 8.16 -9.50
N ALA A 385 -14.66 9.02 -10.23
CA ALA A 385 -14.80 9.15 -11.67
C ALA A 385 -14.38 7.86 -12.41
N ILE A 386 -13.28 7.21 -12.00
CA ILE A 386 -12.90 5.90 -12.54
C ILE A 386 -13.97 4.86 -12.21
N GLN A 387 -14.42 4.80 -10.96
CA GLN A 387 -15.34 3.76 -10.51
C GLN A 387 -16.67 3.81 -11.25
N ARG A 388 -17.22 5.00 -11.49
CA ARG A 388 -18.42 5.17 -12.33
C ARG A 388 -18.25 4.52 -13.71
N ARG A 389 -17.10 4.75 -14.36
CA ARG A 389 -16.80 4.14 -15.66
C ARG A 389 -16.63 2.63 -15.58
N ARG A 390 -16.01 2.11 -14.51
CA ARG A 390 -15.87 0.65 -14.29
C ARG A 390 -17.24 -0.01 -14.15
N VAL A 391 -18.15 0.59 -13.38
CA VAL A 391 -19.54 0.11 -13.23
C VAL A 391 -20.27 0.15 -14.57
N GLU A 392 -20.16 1.23 -15.34
CA GLU A 392 -20.77 1.35 -16.68
C GLU A 392 -20.26 0.30 -17.67
N THR A 393 -18.94 0.08 -17.73
CA THR A 393 -18.32 -0.95 -18.56
C THR A 393 -18.80 -2.34 -18.17
N ALA A 394 -18.81 -2.65 -16.87
CA ALA A 394 -19.31 -3.93 -16.36
C ALA A 394 -20.79 -4.14 -16.72
N ARG A 395 -21.62 -3.09 -16.69
CA ARG A 395 -23.04 -3.16 -17.08
C ARG A 395 -23.20 -3.50 -18.56
N ARG A 396 -22.38 -2.89 -19.42
CA ARG A 396 -22.42 -3.06 -20.88
C ARG A 396 -21.77 -4.37 -21.37
N ARG A 397 -20.96 -5.05 -20.56
CA ARG A 397 -20.30 -6.31 -20.91
C ARG A 397 -21.35 -7.35 -21.38
N PRO A 398 -21.27 -7.87 -22.62
CA PRO A 398 -22.18 -8.93 -23.05
C PRO A 398 -21.91 -10.21 -22.23
N ALA A 399 -22.96 -10.93 -21.83
CA ALA A 399 -22.84 -12.20 -21.13
C ALA A 399 -23.90 -13.19 -21.63
N THR A 400 -23.46 -14.24 -22.32
CA THR A 400 -24.35 -15.15 -23.06
C THR A 400 -24.53 -16.49 -22.35
N ALA A 401 -23.45 -17.06 -21.80
CA ALA A 401 -23.51 -18.31 -21.04
C ALA A 401 -24.08 -18.11 -19.61
N LYS A 402 -24.68 -19.15 -19.02
CA LYS A 402 -25.27 -19.10 -17.66
C LYS A 402 -24.23 -18.73 -16.59
N ASN A 403 -23.05 -19.36 -16.63
CA ASN A 403 -21.97 -19.08 -15.68
C ASN A 403 -21.41 -17.66 -15.86
N ASP A 404 -21.32 -17.18 -17.10
CA ASP A 404 -20.87 -15.82 -17.40
C ASP A 404 -21.89 -14.76 -16.94
N ARG A 405 -23.20 -15.00 -17.12
CA ARG A 405 -24.27 -14.15 -16.55
C ARG A 405 -24.21 -14.09 -15.02
N THR A 406 -23.90 -15.22 -14.38
CA THR A 406 -23.73 -15.30 -12.91
C THR A 406 -22.51 -14.51 -12.48
N ALA A 407 -21.36 -14.72 -13.14
CA ALA A 407 -20.12 -13.99 -12.89
C ALA A 407 -20.29 -12.47 -13.04
N LYS A 408 -20.94 -12.04 -14.14
CA LYS A 408 -21.28 -10.63 -14.39
C LYS A 408 -22.15 -10.04 -13.29
N SER A 409 -23.16 -10.79 -12.82
CA SER A 409 -24.07 -10.31 -11.77
C SER A 409 -23.36 -10.11 -10.44
N LEU A 410 -22.44 -11.03 -10.08
CA LEU A 410 -21.61 -10.91 -8.88
C LEU A 410 -20.64 -9.73 -8.96
N ASP A 411 -19.99 -9.51 -10.12
CA ASP A 411 -19.12 -8.35 -10.33
C ASP A 411 -19.90 -7.04 -10.18
N LEU A 412 -21.07 -6.95 -10.82
CA LEU A 412 -21.90 -5.76 -10.74
C LEU A 412 -22.37 -5.47 -9.31
N ALA A 413 -22.69 -6.51 -8.54
CA ALA A 413 -23.04 -6.35 -7.13
C ALA A 413 -21.86 -5.81 -6.33
N ALA A 414 -20.65 -6.38 -6.50
CA ALA A 414 -19.44 -5.92 -5.81
C ALA A 414 -19.06 -4.48 -6.19
N LEU A 415 -19.01 -4.16 -7.49
CA LEU A 415 -18.65 -2.83 -7.98
C LEU A 415 -19.66 -1.75 -7.55
N THR A 416 -20.97 -2.06 -7.61
CA THR A 416 -22.02 -1.12 -7.21
C THR A 416 -22.01 -0.87 -5.70
N ARG A 417 -21.75 -1.90 -4.89
CA ARG A 417 -21.58 -1.74 -3.44
C ARG A 417 -20.38 -0.84 -3.14
N ALA A 418 -19.24 -1.14 -3.75
CA ALA A 418 -18.01 -0.40 -3.54
C ALA A 418 -18.15 1.07 -3.97
N ASP A 419 -18.87 1.35 -5.07
CA ASP A 419 -19.21 2.71 -5.50
C ASP A 419 -20.04 3.46 -4.45
N ARG A 420 -21.07 2.83 -3.86
CA ARG A 420 -21.85 3.46 -2.77
C ARG A 420 -20.97 3.78 -1.57
N ALA A 421 -20.14 2.83 -1.13
CA ALA A 421 -19.23 3.04 -0.02
C ALA A 421 -18.25 4.21 -0.27
N LEU A 422 -17.79 4.36 -1.51
CA LEU A 422 -16.93 5.47 -1.92
C LEU A 422 -17.66 6.81 -1.87
N GLN A 423 -18.91 6.89 -2.36
CA GLN A 423 -19.71 8.13 -2.30
C GLN A 423 -19.97 8.55 -0.85
N ASP A 424 -20.36 7.61 0.01
CA ASP A 424 -20.61 7.87 1.44
C ASP A 424 -19.35 8.37 2.13
N ALA A 425 -18.21 7.75 1.84
CA ALA A 425 -16.95 8.14 2.44
C ALA A 425 -16.42 9.49 1.91
N ALA A 426 -16.64 9.83 0.64
CA ALA A 426 -16.27 11.14 0.09
C ALA A 426 -16.94 12.31 0.83
N GLY A 427 -18.23 12.16 1.14
CA GLY A 427 -18.95 13.15 1.96
C GLY A 427 -18.38 13.27 3.37
N ARG A 428 -18.10 12.14 4.02
CA ARG A 428 -17.56 12.11 5.40
C ARG A 428 -16.12 12.61 5.50
N LEU A 429 -15.29 12.32 4.52
CA LEU A 429 -13.86 12.65 4.50
C LEU A 429 -13.62 14.15 4.42
N ARG A 430 -14.35 14.87 3.55
CA ARG A 430 -14.27 16.34 3.47
C ARG A 430 -14.61 17.01 4.80
N ALA A 431 -15.74 16.60 5.40
CA ALA A 431 -16.15 17.13 6.70
C ALA A 431 -15.12 16.84 7.80
N ARG A 432 -14.41 15.71 7.71
CA ARG A 432 -13.37 15.33 8.66
C ARG A 432 -12.08 16.14 8.49
N LEU A 433 -11.61 16.33 7.27
CA LEU A 433 -10.43 17.15 7.00
C LEU A 433 -10.67 18.61 7.43
N GLU A 434 -11.87 19.17 7.20
CA GLU A 434 -12.19 20.51 7.70
C GLU A 434 -12.25 20.58 9.24
N ARG A 435 -12.77 19.54 9.92
CA ARG A 435 -12.70 19.45 11.38
C ARG A 435 -11.26 19.39 11.89
N LEU A 436 -10.41 18.57 11.27
CA LEU A 436 -9.01 18.44 11.65
C LEU A 436 -8.23 19.74 11.42
N LYS A 437 -8.50 20.45 10.32
CA LYS A 437 -7.99 21.79 10.04
C LYS A 437 -8.43 22.79 11.11
N HIS A 438 -9.68 22.74 11.54
CA HIS A 438 -10.17 23.57 12.64
C HIS A 438 -9.47 23.23 13.96
N ASP A 439 -9.34 21.95 14.30
CA ASP A 439 -8.61 21.49 15.49
C ASP A 439 -7.16 21.97 15.48
N LEU A 440 -6.48 21.91 14.33
CA LEU A 440 -5.14 22.46 14.12
C LEU A 440 -5.12 23.97 14.39
N ALA A 441 -6.05 24.73 13.82
CA ALA A 441 -6.13 26.18 14.02
C ALA A 441 -6.34 26.54 15.51
N VAL A 442 -7.20 25.80 16.22
CA VAL A 442 -7.49 26.05 17.65
C VAL A 442 -6.33 25.63 18.56
N ARG A 443 -5.68 24.49 18.28
CA ARG A 443 -4.64 23.92 19.16
C ARG A 443 -3.26 24.56 18.94
N ILE A 444 -2.92 24.90 17.70
CA ILE A 444 -1.57 25.32 17.31
C ILE A 444 -1.41 26.84 17.28
N GLN A 445 -2.47 27.63 17.06
CA GLN A 445 -2.33 29.09 17.11
C GLN A 445 -1.80 29.54 18.48
N PRO A 446 -0.84 30.48 18.51
CA PRO A 446 -0.43 31.07 19.78
C PRO A 446 -1.67 31.66 20.43
N ARG A 447 -1.89 31.37 21.72
CA ARG A 447 -2.78 32.20 22.54
C ARG A 447 -2.26 33.62 22.47
N GLN A 448 -2.75 34.42 21.51
CA GLN A 448 -2.53 35.85 21.52
C GLN A 448 -3.12 36.37 22.82
N GLY A 449 -2.25 36.82 23.72
CA GLY A 449 -2.55 37.65 24.87
C GLY A 449 -3.80 37.31 25.67
N ARG A 450 -3.68 36.42 26.65
CA ARG A 450 -4.33 36.67 27.94
C ARG A 450 -3.26 37.19 28.90
N ASN A 451 -2.88 38.45 28.71
CA ASN A 451 -2.39 39.24 29.83
C ASN A 451 -3.57 39.34 30.81
N ARG A 452 -3.42 38.71 31.97
CA ARG A 452 -4.11 39.11 33.20
C ARG A 452 -3.05 39.48 34.21
#